data_AF-A0A0F8YJR2-F1
#
_entry.id   AF-A0A0F8YJR2-F1
#
_cell.length_a   1.000
_cell.length_b   1.000
_cell.length_c   1.000
_cell.angle_alpha   90.00
_cell.angle_beta   90.00
_cell.angle_gamma   90.00
#
_symmetry.space_group_name_H-M   'P 1'
#
loop_
_entity.id
_entity.type
_entity.pdbx_description
1 polymer ?
#
loop_
_entity_poly.entity_id
_entity_poly.type
_entity_poly.pdbx_seq_one_letter_code
_entity_poly.pdbx_strand_id
1 'polypeptide(L)' 'MNVERILEALGVDVTKSGAREIKAKCPVHSGDDPNFNINAETGMWMCHSHCGGGN' A
#
# COMPACT_ATOMS: atom_id res chain seq x y z
N MET A 1 -11.56 -8.19 6.02
CA MET A 1 -11.20 -7.78 4.63
C MET A 1 -9.82 -8.32 4.35
N ASN A 2 -9.58 -8.95 3.20
CA ASN A 2 -8.24 -9.44 2.85
C ASN A 2 -7.55 -8.35 2.00
N VAL A 3 -6.73 -7.51 2.65
CA VAL A 3 -6.07 -6.37 2.01
C VAL A 3 -5.12 -6.84 0.91
N GLU A 4 -4.37 -7.92 1.13
CA GLU A 4 -3.43 -8.45 0.15
C GLU A 4 -4.11 -8.86 -1.16
N ARG A 5 -5.27 -9.53 -1.10
CA ARG A 5 -6.05 -9.86 -2.30
C ARG A 5 -6.55 -8.62 -3.04
N ILE A 6 -6.87 -7.54 -2.34
CA ILE A 6 -7.31 -6.30 -2.98
C ILE A 6 -6.13 -5.62 -3.67
N LEU A 7 -4.97 -5.58 -3.01
CA LEU A 7 -3.74 -5.04 -3.60
C LEU A 7 -3.33 -5.82 -4.85
N GLU A 8 -3.45 -7.16 -4.82
CA GLU A 8 -3.22 -8.03 -5.98
C GLU A 8 -4.20 -7.70 -7.13
N ALA A 9 -5.50 -7.60 -6.84
CA ALA A 9 -6.51 -7.28 -7.85
C ALA A 9 -6.33 -5.88 -8.46
N LEU A 10 -5.76 -4.94 -7.71
CA LEU A 10 -5.41 -3.59 -8.16
C LEU A 10 -4.05 -3.53 -8.89
N GLY A 11 -3.29 -4.62 -8.92
CA GLY A 11 -1.95 -4.66 -9.53
C GLY A 11 -0.92 -3.82 -8.78
N VAL A 12 -1.07 -3.67 -7.46
CA VAL A 12 -0.12 -2.91 -6.64
C VAL A 12 1.17 -3.72 -6.46
N ASP A 13 2.30 -3.10 -6.77
CA ASP A 13 3.62 -3.69 -6.58
C ASP A 13 4.03 -3.68 -5.10
N VAL A 14 3.70 -4.77 -4.41
CA VAL A 14 4.01 -4.99 -2.99
C VAL A 14 5.47 -5.42 -2.84
N THR A 15 6.23 -4.64 -2.09
CA THR A 15 7.65 -4.91 -1.80
C THR A 15 7.85 -5.70 -0.52
N LYS A 16 6.94 -5.55 0.45
CA LYS A 16 6.96 -6.31 1.71
C LYS A 16 5.55 -6.46 2.24
N SER A 17 5.17 -7.68 2.62
CA SER A 17 3.95 -7.94 3.38
C SER A 17 4.30 -8.47 4.77
N GLY A 18 3.61 -7.97 5.78
CA GLY A 18 3.76 -8.39 7.18
C GLY A 18 2.43 -8.30 7.91
N ALA A 19 2.36 -8.91 9.09
CA ALA A 19 1.10 -9.08 9.82
C ALA A 19 0.34 -7.78 10.15
N ARG A 20 1.04 -6.64 10.26
CA ARG A 20 0.45 -5.34 10.61
C ARG A 20 0.60 -4.27 9.52
N GLU A 21 1.60 -4.40 8.66
CA GLU A 21 1.96 -3.39 7.68
C GLU A 21 2.39 -4.06 6.38
N ILE A 22 1.92 -3.49 5.27
CA ILE A 22 2.32 -3.82 3.91
C ILE A 22 3.00 -2.59 3.32
N LYS A 23 4.17 -2.77 2.70
CA LYS A 23 4.87 -1.74 1.94
C LYS A 23 4.78 -2.05 0.45
N ALA A 24 4.52 -1.02 -0.34
CA ALA A 24 4.38 -1.10 -1.78
C ALA A 24 4.93 0.16 -2.47
N LYS A 25 5.11 0.05 -3.78
CA LYS A 25 5.17 1.23 -4.65
C LYS A 25 3.83 1.94 -4.65
N CYS A 26 3.83 3.27 -4.73
CA CYS A 26 2.57 4.01 -4.68
C CYS A 26 1.80 3.88 -6.00
N PRO A 27 0.61 3.27 -6.02
CA PRO A 27 -0.16 3.12 -7.25
C PRO A 27 -0.82 4.43 -7.70
N VAL A 28 -0.91 5.44 -6.81
CA VAL A 28 -1.62 6.69 -7.09
C VAL A 28 -0.77 7.65 -7.94
N HIS A 29 0.50 7.85 -7.59
CA HIS A 29 1.43 8.66 -8.38
C HIS A 29 2.44 7.82 -9.18
N SER A 30 2.33 6.48 -9.14
CA SER A 30 3.21 5.54 -9.85
C SER A 30 4.71 5.74 -9.54
N GLY A 31 5.05 5.99 -8.27
CA GLY A 31 6.44 6.14 -7.83
C GLY A 31 7.15 4.80 -7.67
N ASP A 32 8.46 4.77 -7.93
CA ASP A 32 9.28 3.55 -7.84
C ASP A 32 9.74 3.20 -6.42
N ASP A 33 9.82 4.18 -5.54
CA ASP A 33 10.21 3.96 -4.15
C ASP A 33 9.05 3.35 -3.33
N PRO A 34 9.33 2.43 -2.39
CA PRO A 34 8.33 1.81 -1.54
C PRO A 34 7.86 2.73 -0.40
N ASN A 35 7.34 3.90 -0.79
CA ASN A 35 6.85 4.97 0.08
C ASN A 35 5.35 4.86 0.36
N PHE A 36 4.71 3.76 -0.04
CA PHE A 36 3.30 3.49 0.22
C PHE A 36 3.16 2.42 1.29
N ASN A 37 2.60 2.79 2.44
CA ASN A 37 2.38 1.90 3.57
C ASN A 37 0.88 1.67 3.74
N ILE A 38 0.47 0.42 3.94
CA ILE A 38 -0.91 0.03 4.25
C ILE A 38 -0.94 -0.71 5.58
N ASN A 39 -1.87 -0.36 6.46
CA ASN A 39 -2.19 -1.16 7.63
C ASN A 39 -2.92 -2.45 7.19
N ALA A 40 -2.33 -3.61 7.48
CA ALA A 40 -2.84 -4.90 7.02
C ALA A 40 -4.19 -5.29 7.65
N GLU A 41 -4.53 -4.73 8.81
CA GLU A 41 -5.76 -5.01 9.55
C GLU A 41 -6.92 -4.11 9.09
N THR A 42 -6.64 -2.83 8.87
CA THR A 42 -7.67 -1.82 8.58
C THR A 42 -7.77 -1.41 7.12
N GLY A 43 -6.73 -1.62 6.31
CA GLY A 43 -6.65 -1.15 4.93
C GLY A 43 -6.32 0.34 4.78
N MET A 44 -6.22 1.09 5.89
CA MET A 44 -5.79 2.49 5.84
C MET A 44 -4.39 2.59 5.25
N TRP A 45 -4.15 3.58 4.42
CA TRP A 45 -2.90 3.72 3.69
C TRP A 45 -2.35 5.14 3.75
N MET A 46 -1.03 5.24 3.61
CA MET A 46 -0.32 6.50 3.49
C MET A 46 0.82 6.41 2.48
N CYS A 47 0.84 7.36 1.56
CA CYS A 47 1.97 7.68 0.71
C CYS A 47 2.80 8.80 1.34
N HIS A 48 4.06 8.49 1.67
CA HIS A 48 5.00 9.44 2.28
C HIS A 48 5.76 10.31 1.27
N SER A 49 5.29 10.37 0.02
CA SER A 49 5.93 11.12 -1.07
C SER A 49 5.07 12.30 -1.52
N HIS A 50 4.01 12.07 -2.29
CA HIS A 50 3.19 13.17 -2.87
C HIS A 50 1.68 13.08 -2.58
N CYS A 51 1.13 11.88 -2.32
CA CYS A 51 -0.33 11.68 -2.37
C CYS A 51 -1.04 11.90 -1.03
N GLY A 52 -0.32 11.83 0.10
CA GLY A 52 -0.95 11.78 1.42
C GLY A 52 -1.53 10.39 1.72
N GLY A 53 -2.61 10.31 2.49
CA GLY A 53 -3.20 9.04 2.92
C GLY A 53 -4.72 9.03 2.85
N GLY A 54 -5.28 7.82 2.99
CA GLY A 54 -6.71 7.55 2.92
C GLY A 54 -7.11 6.39 3.83
N ASN A 55 -8.43 6.25 4.03
CA ASN A 55 -9.04 5.18 4.81
C ASN A 55 -9.86 4.22 3.94
#